data_AF-A0A923PSD9-F1
#
_entry.id   AF-A0A923PSD9-F1
#
_cell.length_a   1.000
_cell.length_b   1.000
_cell.length_c   1.000
_cell.angle_alpha   90.00
_cell.angle_beta   90.00
_cell.angle_gamma   90.00
#
_symmetry.space_group_name_H-M   'P 1'
#
loop_
_entity.id
_entity.type
_entity.pdbx_description
1 polymer ?
#
loop_
_entity_poly.entity_id
_entity_poly.type
_entity_poly.pdbx_seq_one_letter_code
_entity_poly.pdbx_strand_id
1 'polypeptide(L)'
;ALAAAVRRGRGWVALSLVTDTWRWRLGERSAAFAEYWSWWLKELAPAETVKGRWSMATEWPRVDHALRLRWTSGKAEGVPAPATVKAEGDATESRVALAQDRLEPARWAGDFWPRRAGWHRVVSEAGDGLDFWVDAVEAWPGVRAQMKRDATALVAAESGLRPVARADERGNGRAVMPEWLWVAVFVGSAGYLWSEGRERRRS
;
A
#
# COMPACT_ATOMS: atom_id res chain seq x y z
N ALA A 1 44.15 -19.28 19.82
CA ALA A 1 42.84 -18.62 19.98
C ALA A 1 42.05 -19.38 21.04
N LEU A 2 41.52 -18.69 22.07
CA LEU A 2 40.72 -19.32 23.16
C LEU A 2 39.22 -19.46 22.80
N ALA A 3 38.88 -19.17 21.55
CA ALA A 3 37.54 -19.20 21.00
C ALA A 3 37.62 -19.68 19.54
N ALA A 4 36.65 -20.47 19.10
CA ALA A 4 36.51 -20.92 17.72
C ALA A 4 35.06 -20.78 17.28
N ALA A 5 34.84 -20.33 16.04
CA ALA A 5 33.51 -20.22 15.45
C ALA A 5 33.51 -20.96 14.11
N VAL A 6 32.48 -21.77 13.87
CA VAL A 6 32.28 -22.49 12.63
C VAL A 6 30.88 -22.24 12.12
N ARG A 7 30.76 -21.96 10.81
CA ARG A 7 29.47 -21.79 10.16
C ARG A 7 28.88 -23.17 9.83
N ARG A 8 27.63 -23.42 10.23
CA ARG A 8 26.90 -24.66 9.92
C ARG A 8 25.54 -24.29 9.32
N GLY A 9 25.40 -24.48 8.01
CA GLY A 9 24.19 -24.08 7.28
C GLY A 9 23.95 -22.57 7.31
N ARG A 10 22.77 -22.15 7.77
CA ARG A 10 22.39 -20.73 7.93
C ARG A 10 22.82 -20.12 9.28
N GLY A 11 23.38 -20.92 10.19
CA GLY A 11 23.76 -20.47 11.54
C GLY A 11 25.26 -20.54 11.81
N TRP A 12 25.64 -19.97 12.96
CA TRP A 12 26.99 -20.07 13.52
C TRP A 12 26.96 -20.94 14.78
N VAL A 13 27.94 -21.83 14.89
CA VAL A 13 28.23 -22.58 16.12
C VAL A 13 29.57 -22.09 16.61
N ALA A 14 29.63 -21.62 17.84
CA ALA A 14 30.86 -21.08 18.39
C ALA A 14 31.14 -21.69 19.76
N LEU A 15 32.41 -22.01 19.99
CA LEU A 15 32.95 -22.62 21.18
C LEU A 15 33.90 -21.63 21.87
N SER A 16 33.68 -21.38 23.16
CA SER A 16 34.59 -20.60 24.01
C SER A 16 35.29 -21.56 24.97
N LEU A 17 36.62 -21.52 25.03
CA LEU A 17 37.44 -22.26 26.00
C LEU A 17 37.62 -21.51 27.32
N VAL A 18 37.07 -20.28 27.43
CA VAL A 18 37.07 -19.52 28.68
C VAL A 18 36.11 -20.20 29.66
N THR A 19 36.66 -20.92 30.62
CA THR A 19 35.92 -21.51 31.74
C THR A 19 35.74 -20.49 32.86
N ASP A 20 34.84 -20.77 33.80
CA ASP A 20 34.65 -19.97 35.01
C ASP A 20 34.16 -18.52 34.85
N THR A 21 33.54 -18.18 33.71
CA THR A 21 32.91 -16.85 33.49
C THR A 21 31.81 -16.53 34.52
N TRP A 22 31.24 -17.56 35.18
CA TRP A 22 30.31 -17.41 36.31
C TRP A 22 30.93 -16.71 37.52
N ARG A 23 32.25 -16.85 37.74
CA ARG A 23 32.96 -16.18 38.84
C ARG A 23 33.00 -14.66 38.65
N TRP A 24 33.00 -14.18 37.41
CA TRP A 24 32.92 -12.74 37.12
C TRP A 24 31.56 -12.15 37.49
N ARG A 25 30.50 -12.95 37.34
CA ARG A 25 29.14 -12.56 37.75
C ARG A 25 28.99 -12.50 39.27
N LEU A 26 29.67 -13.37 40.01
CA LEU A 26 29.61 -13.40 41.48
C LEU A 26 30.61 -12.45 42.15
N GLY A 27 31.74 -12.14 41.52
CA GLY A 27 32.81 -11.31 42.08
C GLY A 27 32.67 -9.81 41.80
N GLU A 28 31.44 -9.29 41.65
CA GLU A 28 31.14 -7.88 41.31
C GLU A 28 31.74 -7.38 39.98
N ARG A 29 32.30 -8.26 39.15
CA ARG A 29 32.85 -7.96 37.81
C ARG A 29 31.82 -8.19 36.70
N SER A 30 30.56 -7.83 36.95
CA SER A 30 29.45 -8.01 36.01
C SER A 30 29.65 -7.27 34.69
N ALA A 31 30.33 -6.13 34.71
CA ALA A 31 30.69 -5.36 33.52
C ALA A 31 31.59 -6.16 32.56
N ALA A 32 32.62 -6.84 33.09
CA ALA A 32 33.53 -7.66 32.29
C ALA A 32 32.82 -8.88 31.67
N PHE A 33 31.85 -9.46 32.39
CA PHE A 33 30.99 -10.51 31.85
C PHE A 33 30.14 -9.99 30.68
N ALA A 34 29.49 -8.84 30.86
CA ALA A 34 28.64 -8.26 29.82
C ALA A 34 29.47 -7.89 28.57
N GLU A 35 30.59 -7.21 28.75
CA GLU A 35 31.47 -6.80 27.65
C GLU A 35 32.00 -8.00 26.85
N TYR A 36 32.44 -9.06 27.55
CA TYR A 36 32.90 -10.29 26.90
C TYR A 36 31.83 -10.90 26.01
N TRP A 37 30.62 -11.12 26.53
CA TRP A 37 29.53 -11.74 25.76
C TRP A 37 28.97 -10.81 24.69
N SER A 38 28.90 -9.50 24.93
CA SER A 38 28.46 -8.52 23.94
C SER A 38 29.43 -8.45 22.76
N TRP A 39 30.73 -8.44 23.01
CA TRP A 39 31.73 -8.49 21.94
C TRP A 39 31.60 -9.78 21.13
N TRP A 40 31.45 -10.92 21.80
CA TRP A 40 31.33 -12.23 21.14
C TRP A 40 30.06 -12.35 20.30
N LEU A 41 28.93 -11.90 20.82
CA LEU A 41 27.65 -11.88 20.08
C LEU A 41 27.70 -10.92 18.90
N LYS A 42 28.40 -9.79 19.04
CA LYS A 42 28.59 -8.83 17.94
C LYS A 42 29.46 -9.41 16.82
N GLU A 43 30.50 -10.15 17.17
CA GLU A 43 31.39 -10.79 16.18
C GLU A 43 30.72 -11.97 15.47
N LEU A 44 29.84 -12.70 16.17
CA LEU A 44 29.05 -13.79 15.60
C LEU A 44 27.77 -13.33 14.91
N ALA A 45 27.35 -12.10 15.13
CA ALA A 45 26.18 -11.55 14.47
C ALA A 45 26.43 -11.58 12.95
N PRO A 46 25.47 -12.11 12.16
CA PRO A 46 25.55 -11.98 10.72
C PRO A 46 25.73 -10.49 10.37
N ALA A 47 26.71 -10.18 9.52
CA ALA A 47 26.78 -8.85 8.92
C ALA A 47 25.42 -8.59 8.28
N GLU A 48 24.69 -7.61 8.80
CA GLU A 48 23.38 -7.25 8.29
C GLU A 48 23.60 -6.74 6.87
N THR A 49 23.42 -7.63 5.89
CA THR A 49 23.33 -7.21 4.50
C THR A 49 22.05 -6.41 4.41
N VAL A 50 22.16 -5.09 4.60
CA VAL A 50 21.09 -4.14 4.30
C VAL A 50 20.89 -4.22 2.80
N LYS A 51 20.06 -5.17 2.39
CA LYS A 51 19.54 -5.23 1.03
C LYS A 51 18.66 -4.02 0.84
N GLY A 52 18.70 -3.40 -0.33
CA GLY A 52 17.74 -2.36 -0.63
C GLY A 52 16.30 -2.90 -0.65
N ARG A 53 15.35 -1.97 -0.64
CA ARG A 53 13.93 -2.25 -0.55
C ARG A 53 13.16 -1.61 -1.69
N TRP A 54 12.26 -2.38 -2.28
CA TRP A 54 11.25 -1.90 -3.22
C TRP A 54 10.03 -1.34 -2.49
N SER A 55 9.48 -0.27 -3.03
CA SER A 55 8.25 0.38 -2.55
C SER A 55 7.47 1.00 -3.71
N MET A 56 6.17 1.19 -3.54
CA MET A 56 5.36 1.96 -4.46
C MET A 56 5.23 3.40 -3.96
N ALA A 57 5.39 4.36 -4.86
CA ALA A 57 5.11 5.77 -4.58
C ALA A 57 3.67 6.16 -4.98
N THR A 58 3.00 5.37 -5.80
CA THR A 58 1.60 5.59 -6.18
C THR A 58 0.67 4.81 -5.24
N GLU A 59 -0.32 5.49 -4.66
CA GLU A 59 -1.25 4.91 -3.69
C GLU A 59 -2.32 3.99 -4.32
N TRP A 60 -2.75 4.29 -5.55
CA TRP A 60 -3.76 3.51 -6.28
C TRP A 60 -3.26 3.07 -7.66
N PRO A 61 -2.61 1.90 -7.76
CA PRO A 61 -2.18 1.31 -9.02
C PRO A 61 -3.39 0.88 -9.86
N ARG A 62 -3.46 1.32 -11.12
CA ARG A 62 -4.56 1.02 -12.03
C ARG A 62 -4.05 0.67 -13.41
N VAL A 63 -4.80 -0.16 -14.12
CA VAL A 63 -4.52 -0.46 -15.53
C VAL A 63 -4.47 0.82 -16.35
N ASP A 64 -3.52 0.87 -17.28
CA ASP A 64 -3.26 1.99 -18.20
C ASP A 64 -2.98 3.34 -17.50
N HIS A 65 -2.52 3.30 -16.24
CA HIS A 65 -2.05 4.48 -15.49
C HIS A 65 -0.62 4.29 -15.02
N ALA A 66 0.19 5.36 -15.04
CA ALA A 66 1.57 5.29 -14.58
C ALA A 66 1.60 4.99 -13.09
N LEU A 67 2.22 3.86 -12.76
CA LEU A 67 2.61 3.48 -11.41
C LEU A 67 4.09 3.86 -11.23
N ARG A 68 4.41 4.59 -10.17
CA ARG A 68 5.79 4.91 -9.84
C ARG A 68 6.33 3.92 -8.82
N LEU A 69 7.33 3.14 -9.25
CA LEU A 69 8.08 2.23 -8.40
C LEU A 69 9.33 2.93 -7.87
N ARG A 70 9.68 2.65 -6.61
CA ARG A 70 10.84 3.23 -5.94
C ARG A 70 11.70 2.14 -5.32
N TRP A 71 12.99 2.22 -5.59
CA TRP A 71 14.02 1.43 -4.95
C TRP A 71 14.83 2.31 -3.99
N THR A 72 15.05 1.84 -2.77
CA THR A 72 15.94 2.49 -1.80
C THR A 72 17.07 1.52 -1.48
N SER A 73 18.31 1.88 -1.78
CA SER A 73 19.46 1.04 -1.48
C SER A 73 19.79 1.07 0.01
N GLY A 74 20.18 -0.09 0.54
CA GLY A 74 20.73 -0.21 1.89
C GLY A 74 22.18 0.26 2.02
N LYS A 75 22.89 0.44 0.90
CA LYS A 75 24.23 1.05 0.83
C LYS A 75 24.22 2.23 -0.12
N ALA A 76 24.92 3.31 0.22
CA ALA A 76 24.96 4.55 -0.56
C ALA A 76 25.47 4.37 -2.00
N GLU A 77 26.18 3.28 -2.30
CA GLU A 77 26.83 3.02 -3.57
C GLU A 77 26.37 1.67 -4.13
N GLY A 78 25.38 1.71 -5.02
CA GLY A 78 24.95 0.53 -5.73
C GLY A 78 23.83 0.89 -6.69
N VAL A 79 24.16 1.03 -7.97
CA VAL A 79 23.17 1.19 -9.04
C VAL A 79 22.30 -0.08 -9.03
N PRO A 80 20.98 0.02 -8.82
CA PRO A 80 20.11 -1.14 -8.95
C PRO A 80 20.17 -1.67 -10.38
N ALA A 81 20.28 -2.99 -10.51
CA ALA A 81 20.02 -3.66 -11.77
C ALA A 81 18.61 -3.28 -12.29
N PRO A 82 18.38 -3.24 -13.61
CA PRO A 82 17.06 -2.97 -14.16
C PRO A 82 16.04 -3.98 -13.60
N ALA A 83 14.92 -3.47 -13.09
CA ALA A 83 13.87 -4.29 -12.51
C ALA A 83 12.96 -4.85 -13.60
N THR A 84 12.49 -6.08 -13.41
CA THR A 84 11.43 -6.66 -14.23
C THR A 84 10.16 -6.77 -13.42
N VAL A 85 9.03 -6.41 -14.00
CA VAL A 85 7.70 -6.60 -13.41
C VAL A 85 7.01 -7.72 -14.17
N LYS A 86 6.49 -8.70 -13.42
CA LYS A 86 5.69 -9.80 -13.95
C LYS A 86 4.28 -9.71 -13.41
N ALA A 87 3.29 -9.81 -14.28
CA ALA A 87 1.90 -10.00 -13.88
C ALA A 87 1.62 -11.50 -13.67
N GLU A 88 0.83 -11.83 -12.66
CA GLU A 88 0.40 -13.21 -12.43
C GLU A 88 -0.45 -13.70 -13.62
N GLY A 89 -0.09 -14.85 -14.18
CA GLY A 89 -0.78 -15.40 -15.36
C GLY A 89 -0.42 -14.74 -16.69
N ASP A 90 0.61 -13.89 -16.72
CA ASP A 90 1.21 -13.36 -17.95
C ASP A 90 2.65 -13.88 -18.09
N ALA A 91 3.01 -14.32 -19.29
CA ALA A 91 4.38 -14.72 -19.61
C ALA A 91 5.28 -13.52 -19.92
N THR A 92 4.68 -12.35 -20.11
CA THR A 92 5.38 -11.13 -20.54
C THR A 92 6.03 -10.44 -19.35
N GLU A 93 7.34 -10.27 -19.39
CA GLU A 93 8.08 -9.47 -18.42
C GLU A 93 8.24 -8.04 -18.94
N SER A 94 7.86 -7.06 -18.12
CA SER A 94 8.07 -5.65 -18.45
C SER A 94 9.30 -5.12 -17.73
N ARG A 95 10.25 -4.55 -18.47
CA ARG A 95 11.43 -3.90 -17.87
C ARG A 95 11.08 -2.48 -17.42
N VAL A 96 11.51 -2.12 -16.22
CA VAL A 96 11.35 -0.78 -15.66
C VAL A 96 12.72 -0.11 -15.58
N ALA A 97 12.86 1.00 -16.30
CA ALA A 97 14.04 1.84 -16.21
C ALA A 97 13.96 2.72 -14.96
N LEU A 98 15.03 2.73 -14.17
CA LEU A 98 15.12 3.49 -12.94
C LEU A 98 16.05 4.69 -13.11
N ALA A 99 15.59 5.86 -12.70
CA ALA A 99 16.40 7.07 -12.60
C ALA A 99 16.76 7.31 -11.13
N GLN A 100 18.02 7.66 -10.87
CA GLN A 100 18.48 8.03 -9.53
C GLN A 100 17.90 9.40 -9.12
N ASP A 101 17.51 9.53 -7.87
CA ASP A 101 17.12 10.82 -7.30
C ASP A 101 18.36 11.70 -7.11
N ARG A 102 18.26 12.98 -7.50
CA ARG A 102 19.36 13.94 -7.40
C ARG A 102 19.59 14.41 -5.97
N LEU A 103 18.54 14.45 -5.14
CA LEU A 103 18.61 14.89 -3.75
C LEU A 103 18.95 13.73 -2.82
N GLU A 104 18.54 12.51 -3.19
CA GLU A 104 18.76 11.31 -2.40
C GLU A 104 19.46 10.22 -3.24
N PRO A 105 20.81 10.19 -3.27
CA PRO A 105 21.55 9.22 -4.10
C PRO A 105 21.26 7.75 -3.78
N ALA A 106 20.76 7.46 -2.58
CA ALA A 106 20.33 6.11 -2.19
C ALA A 106 18.92 5.75 -2.70
N ARG A 107 18.26 6.60 -3.50
CA ARG A 107 16.92 6.38 -4.05
C ARG A 107 16.93 6.39 -5.57
N TRP A 108 16.15 5.48 -6.12
CA TRP A 108 15.88 5.39 -7.55
C TRP A 108 14.38 5.22 -7.77
N ALA A 109 13.85 5.80 -8.84
CA ALA A 109 12.44 5.68 -9.20
C ALA A 109 12.27 5.46 -10.70
N GLY A 110 11.24 4.70 -11.07
CA GLY A 110 10.86 4.45 -12.45
C GLY A 110 9.35 4.33 -12.58
N ASP A 111 8.87 4.64 -13.78
CA ASP A 111 7.44 4.56 -14.09
C ASP A 111 7.15 3.24 -14.82
N PHE A 112 6.08 2.57 -14.40
CA PHE A 112 5.58 1.32 -14.96
C PHE A 112 4.12 1.49 -15.39
N TRP A 113 3.76 0.96 -16.56
CA TRP A 113 2.41 1.04 -17.11
C TRP A 113 1.78 -0.36 -17.15
N PRO A 114 1.01 -0.76 -16.12
CA PRO A 114 0.36 -2.06 -16.10
C PRO A 114 -0.74 -2.13 -17.16
N ARG A 115 -0.81 -3.26 -17.87
CA ARG A 115 -1.81 -3.53 -18.92
C ARG A 115 -2.96 -4.42 -18.48
N ARG A 116 -2.86 -5.03 -17.31
CA ARG A 116 -3.84 -5.98 -16.76
C ARG A 116 -4.05 -5.73 -15.28
N ALA A 117 -5.25 -6.03 -14.82
CA ALA A 117 -5.56 -6.01 -13.39
C ALA A 117 -5.08 -7.31 -12.74
N GLY A 118 -4.76 -7.26 -11.45
CA GLY A 118 -4.33 -8.41 -10.67
C GLY A 118 -2.99 -8.23 -9.94
N TRP A 119 -2.48 -9.33 -9.40
CA TRP A 119 -1.18 -9.35 -8.73
C TRP A 119 -0.03 -9.17 -9.72
N HIS A 120 0.89 -8.31 -9.33
CA HIS A 120 2.16 -8.08 -10.01
C HIS A 120 3.29 -8.24 -9.00
N ARG A 121 4.43 -8.74 -9.47
CA ARG A 121 5.65 -8.88 -8.68
C ARG A 121 6.79 -8.15 -9.37
N VAL A 122 7.44 -7.25 -8.64
CA VAL A 122 8.74 -6.68 -9.00
C VAL A 122 9.80 -7.72 -8.68
N VAL A 123 10.60 -8.08 -9.69
CA VAL A 123 11.76 -8.96 -9.59
C VAL A 123 13.01 -8.14 -9.89
N SER A 124 14.01 -8.28 -9.02
CA SER A 124 15.29 -7.60 -9.12
C SER A 124 16.38 -8.54 -8.60
N GLU A 125 17.57 -8.46 -9.16
CA GLU A 125 18.75 -9.14 -8.62
C GLU A 125 19.23 -8.47 -7.31
N ALA A 126 18.95 -7.17 -7.18
CA ALA A 126 19.20 -6.40 -5.99
C ALA A 126 17.96 -6.40 -5.09
N GLY A 127 18.03 -7.14 -3.98
CA GLY A 127 17.06 -7.12 -2.88
C GLY A 127 15.87 -8.06 -2.99
N ASP A 128 14.91 -7.83 -2.09
CA ASP A 128 13.68 -8.60 -2.03
C ASP A 128 12.64 -7.98 -2.96
N GLY A 129 11.94 -8.82 -3.73
CA GLY A 129 10.89 -8.37 -4.65
C GLY A 129 9.70 -7.72 -3.93
N LEU A 130 8.88 -7.00 -4.70
CA LEU A 130 7.67 -6.34 -4.19
C LEU A 130 6.43 -6.88 -4.90
N ASP A 131 5.48 -7.39 -4.12
CA ASP A 131 4.16 -7.77 -4.60
C ASP A 131 3.19 -6.61 -4.46
N PHE A 132 2.41 -6.35 -5.49
CA PHE A 132 1.38 -5.32 -5.48
C PHE A 132 0.19 -5.69 -6.35
N TRP A 133 -0.97 -5.13 -6.00
CA TRP A 133 -2.21 -5.32 -6.72
C TRP A 133 -2.49 -4.13 -7.64
N VAL A 134 -2.93 -4.41 -8.87
CA VAL A 134 -3.39 -3.41 -9.83
C VAL A 134 -4.88 -3.55 -10.04
N ASP A 135 -5.62 -2.46 -9.84
CA ASP A 135 -7.07 -2.42 -10.05
C ASP A 135 -7.44 -2.28 -11.52
N ALA A 136 -8.59 -2.86 -11.89
CA ALA A 136 -9.23 -2.64 -13.18
C ALA A 136 -9.71 -1.17 -13.32
N VAL A 137 -9.84 -0.70 -14.56
CA VAL A 137 -10.24 0.70 -14.85
C VAL A 137 -11.64 1.02 -14.32
N GLU A 138 -12.52 0.01 -14.30
CA GLU A 138 -13.91 0.09 -13.86
C GLU A 138 -14.05 -0.05 -12.34
N ALA A 139 -12.99 -0.44 -11.64
CA ALA A 139 -13.02 -0.57 -10.20
C ALA A 139 -13.17 0.81 -9.53
N TRP A 140 -14.01 0.87 -8.49
CA TRP A 140 -14.18 2.03 -7.61
C TRP A 140 -14.63 3.34 -8.31
N PRO A 141 -15.82 3.37 -8.94
CA PRO A 141 -16.33 4.56 -9.64
C PRO A 141 -16.44 5.80 -8.74
N GLY A 142 -16.75 5.62 -7.44
CA GLY A 142 -16.83 6.71 -6.47
C GLY A 142 -15.47 7.39 -6.21
N VAL A 143 -14.42 6.59 -6.03
CA VAL A 143 -13.04 7.11 -5.84
C VAL A 143 -12.59 7.87 -7.08
N ARG A 144 -12.90 7.36 -8.27
CA ARG A 144 -12.62 8.06 -9.54
C ARG A 144 -13.34 9.40 -9.65
N ALA A 145 -14.63 9.43 -9.29
CA ALA A 145 -15.40 10.67 -9.31
C ALA A 145 -14.79 11.70 -8.34
N GLN A 146 -14.36 11.27 -7.16
CA GLN A 146 -13.71 12.13 -6.18
C GLN A 146 -12.36 12.65 -6.67
N MET A 147 -11.46 11.77 -7.14
CA MET A 147 -10.16 12.18 -7.69
C MET A 147 -10.30 13.19 -8.84
N LYS A 148 -11.30 13.03 -9.71
CA LYS A 148 -11.58 14.00 -10.78
C LYS A 148 -12.03 15.34 -10.22
N ARG A 149 -12.87 15.35 -9.19
CA ARG A 149 -13.31 16.59 -8.53
C ARG A 149 -12.13 17.30 -7.88
N ASP A 150 -11.27 16.56 -7.18
CA ASP A 150 -10.10 17.14 -6.50
C ASP A 150 -9.10 17.72 -7.50
N ALA A 151 -8.78 16.98 -8.57
CA ALA A 151 -7.93 17.48 -9.65
C ALA A 151 -8.52 18.72 -10.35
N THR A 152 -9.84 18.73 -10.58
CA THR A 152 -10.52 19.90 -11.16
C THR A 152 -10.50 21.09 -10.21
N ALA A 153 -10.66 20.86 -8.90
CA ALA A 153 -10.62 21.92 -7.89
C ALA A 153 -9.24 22.58 -7.81
N LEU A 154 -8.15 21.79 -7.89
CA LEU A 154 -6.79 22.31 -7.94
C LEU A 154 -6.56 23.19 -9.18
N VAL A 155 -6.93 22.70 -10.36
CA VAL A 155 -6.81 23.47 -11.61
C VAL A 155 -7.67 24.74 -11.54
N ALA A 156 -8.90 24.67 -11.03
CA ALA A 156 -9.77 25.83 -10.91
C ALA A 156 -9.20 26.89 -9.94
N ALA A 157 -8.57 26.45 -8.83
CA ALA A 157 -7.90 27.34 -7.89
C ALA A 157 -6.69 28.04 -8.51
N GLU A 158 -5.87 27.31 -9.29
CA GLU A 158 -4.70 27.85 -9.97
C GLU A 158 -5.04 28.75 -11.16
N SER A 159 -6.13 28.46 -11.86
CA SER A 159 -6.50 29.17 -13.10
C SER A 159 -7.10 30.56 -12.84
N GLY A 160 -7.39 30.92 -11.58
CA GLY A 160 -8.10 32.17 -11.24
C GLY A 160 -9.46 32.32 -11.95
N LEU A 161 -9.97 31.23 -12.54
CA LEU A 161 -11.24 31.21 -13.25
C LEU A 161 -12.32 31.35 -12.20
N ARG A 162 -12.93 32.54 -12.15
CA ARG A 162 -14.17 32.75 -11.42
C ARG A 162 -15.11 31.61 -11.80
N PRO A 163 -15.67 30.87 -10.83
CA PRO A 163 -16.72 29.92 -11.15
C PRO A 163 -17.80 30.72 -11.86
N VAL A 164 -17.96 30.47 -13.17
CA VAL A 164 -19.17 30.88 -13.87
C VAL A 164 -20.25 30.18 -13.09
N ALA A 165 -21.07 30.97 -12.37
CA ALA A 165 -22.24 30.47 -11.69
C ALA A 165 -22.96 29.61 -12.72
N ARG A 166 -22.93 28.28 -12.53
CA ARG A 166 -23.68 27.38 -13.38
C ARG A 166 -25.10 27.89 -13.30
N ALA A 167 -25.62 28.38 -14.43
CA ALA A 167 -27.04 28.40 -14.63
C ALA A 167 -27.53 27.01 -14.21
N ASP A 168 -28.53 27.02 -13.33
CA ASP A 168 -29.07 25.88 -12.62
C ASP A 168 -29.68 24.90 -13.64
N GLU A 169 -28.85 24.17 -14.38
CA GLU A 169 -29.25 23.01 -15.16
C GLU A 169 -29.45 21.86 -14.17
N ARG A 170 -30.52 21.98 -13.38
CA ARG A 170 -31.21 20.85 -12.74
C ARG A 170 -31.89 20.01 -13.82
N GLY A 171 -31.09 19.50 -14.74
CA GLY A 171 -31.46 18.48 -15.72
C GLY A 171 -31.19 17.10 -15.14
N ASN A 172 -31.81 16.77 -14.01
CA ASN A 172 -31.92 15.38 -13.59
C ASN A 172 -33.33 15.18 -13.02
N GLY A 173 -34.29 15.14 -13.94
CA GLY A 173 -35.70 14.82 -13.68
C GLY A 173 -35.85 13.37 -13.25
N ARG A 174 -35.37 13.03 -12.06
CA ARG A 174 -36.03 11.99 -11.28
C ARG A 174 -37.29 12.69 -10.78
N ALA A 175 -38.41 12.48 -11.47
CA ALA A 175 -39.70 12.99 -11.03
C ALA A 175 -39.89 12.51 -9.59
N VAL A 176 -39.64 13.41 -8.64
CA VAL A 176 -39.89 13.15 -7.22
C VAL A 176 -41.39 13.04 -7.17
N MET A 177 -41.89 11.80 -7.09
CA MET A 177 -43.32 11.57 -7.01
C MET A 177 -43.82 12.39 -5.81
N PRO A 178 -44.75 13.34 -6.00
CA PRO A 178 -45.13 14.24 -4.94
C PRO A 178 -45.57 13.47 -3.69
N GLU A 179 -45.01 13.79 -2.53
CA GLU A 179 -45.27 13.05 -1.29
C GLU A 179 -46.76 13.00 -0.92
N TRP A 180 -47.56 13.96 -1.41
CA TRP A 180 -49.02 13.99 -1.24
C TRP A 180 -49.74 12.81 -1.88
N LEU A 181 -49.18 12.17 -2.91
CA LEU A 181 -49.80 10.99 -3.54
C LEU A 181 -49.87 9.80 -2.58
N TRP A 182 -48.85 9.60 -1.75
CA TRP A 182 -48.87 8.56 -0.72
C TRP A 182 -49.94 8.83 0.33
N VAL A 183 -50.09 10.10 0.74
CA VAL A 183 -51.15 10.52 1.68
C VAL A 183 -52.53 10.31 1.07
N ALA A 184 -52.73 10.66 -0.21
CA ALA A 184 -54.01 10.47 -0.90
C ALA A 184 -54.42 8.99 -0.98
N VAL A 185 -53.47 8.11 -1.34
CA VAL A 185 -53.71 6.65 -1.38
C VAL A 185 -54.03 6.09 0.01
N PHE A 186 -53.31 6.53 1.04
CA PHE A 186 -53.57 6.10 2.42
C PHE A 186 -54.96 6.54 2.90
N VAL A 187 -55.32 7.81 2.69
CA VAL A 187 -56.62 8.37 3.08
C VAL A 187 -57.76 7.68 2.34
N GLY A 188 -57.60 7.42 1.03
CA GLY A 188 -58.58 6.68 0.25
C GLY A 188 -58.79 5.25 0.76
N SER A 189 -57.70 4.56 1.09
CA SER A 189 -57.75 3.18 1.63
C SER A 189 -58.40 3.13 3.00
N ALA A 190 -58.04 4.05 3.91
CA ALA A 190 -58.64 4.14 5.24
C ALA A 190 -60.12 4.52 5.17
N GLY A 191 -60.50 5.43 4.27
CA GLY A 191 -61.89 5.81 4.03
C GLY A 191 -62.74 4.64 3.52
N TYR A 192 -62.21 3.87 2.58
CA TYR A 192 -62.87 2.66 2.05
C TYR A 192 -63.04 1.57 3.13
N LEU A 193 -62.00 1.31 3.93
CA LEU A 193 -62.04 0.32 5.00
C LEU A 193 -63.06 0.72 6.09
N TRP A 194 -63.20 2.02 6.33
CA TRP A 194 -64.20 2.55 7.25
C TRP A 194 -65.63 2.41 6.73
N SER A 195 -65.89 2.65 5.44
CA SER A 195 -67.23 2.44 4.85
C SER A 195 -67.64 0.97 4.89
N GLU A 196 -66.71 0.06 4.56
CA GLU A 196 -66.99 -1.38 4.61
C GLU A 196 -67.23 -1.87 6.05
N GLY A 197 -66.45 -1.36 7.01
CA GLY A 197 -66.65 -1.65 8.43
C GLY A 197 -68.01 -1.16 8.98
N ARG A 198 -68.56 -0.08 8.40
CA ARG A 198 -69.88 0.44 8.78
C ARG A 198 -71.02 -0.40 8.20
N GLU A 199 -70.85 -0.95 7.01
CA GLU A 199 -71.83 -1.85 6.38
C GLU A 199 -71.90 -3.20 7.10
N ARG A 200 -70.77 -3.77 7.50
CA ARG A 200 -70.72 -5.03 8.27
C ARG A 200 -71.32 -4.96 9.68
N ARG A 201 -71.52 -3.76 10.25
CA ARG A 201 -72.17 -3.58 11.55
C ARG A 201 -73.70 -3.38 11.46
N ARG A 202 -74.25 -3.26 10.25
CA ARG A 202 -75.70 -3.06 10.00
C ARG A 202 -76.41 -4.31 9.49
N SER A 203 -75.68 -5.39 9.18
CA SER A 203 -76.20 -6.75 8.96
C SER A 203 -76.05 -7.59 10.21
#